data_AF-A0A1C6DMS8-F1
#
_entry.id   AF-A0A1C6DMS8-F1
#
_cell.length_a   1.000
_cell.length_b   1.000
_cell.length_c   1.000
_cell.angle_alpha   90.00
_cell.angle_beta   90.00
_cell.angle_gamma   90.00
#
_symmetry.space_group_name_H-M   'P 1'
#
loop_
_entity.id
_entity.type
_entity.pdbx_description
1 polymer ?
#
loop_
_entity_poly.entity_id
_entity_poly.type
_entity_poly.pdbx_seq_one_letter_code
_entity_poly.pdbx_strand_id
1 'polypeptide(L)'
;MSGSFENIGWCRSGGECWYNVDIMSELCSILSFGAAGSTKMVVPGTNQIQRAFNVKYPTEYIQRPEKWQANQTAFAAFYEAL
;
A
#
# COMPACT_ATOMS: atom_id res chain seq x y z
N MET A 1 10.28 8.33 14.54
CA MET A 1 10.27 9.42 13.54
C MET A 1 9.43 10.55 14.10
N SER A 2 9.95 11.78 14.07
CA SER A 2 9.23 13.01 14.44
C SER A 2 7.88 13.04 13.70
N GLY A 3 6.80 13.15 14.48
CA GLY A 3 5.47 12.70 14.12
C GLY A 3 4.84 13.41 12.91
N SER A 4 4.10 12.62 12.13
CA SER A 4 2.95 12.86 11.22
C SER A 4 2.74 14.19 10.47
N PHE A 5 3.58 15.20 10.64
CA PHE A 5 3.44 16.52 10.03
C PHE A 5 4.26 16.68 8.77
N GLU A 6 5.11 15.73 8.36
CA GLU A 6 5.78 15.84 7.05
C GLU A 6 4.78 15.84 5.88
N ASN A 7 3.68 15.08 6.00
CA ASN A 7 2.71 14.90 4.93
C ASN A 7 1.58 15.95 4.90
N ILE A 8 1.47 16.80 5.92
CA ILE A 8 0.44 17.86 6.05
C ILE A 8 1.00 19.22 6.51
N GLY A 9 2.23 19.27 7.04
CA GLY A 9 2.78 20.46 7.72
C GLY A 9 3.18 21.59 6.79
N TRP A 10 3.17 21.38 5.48
CA TRP A 10 3.51 22.37 4.46
C TRP A 10 2.37 22.66 3.47
N CYS A 11 1.17 22.09 3.67
CA CYS A 11 0.03 22.37 2.80
C CYS A 11 -0.78 23.58 3.31
N ARG A 12 -1.49 24.24 2.40
CA ARG A 12 -2.53 25.22 2.79
C ARG A 12 -3.67 24.49 3.50
N SER A 13 -4.38 25.17 4.38
CA SER A 13 -5.59 24.61 5.01
C SER A 13 -6.58 24.14 3.94
N GLY A 14 -7.07 22.91 4.06
CA GLY A 14 -7.93 22.27 3.08
C GLY A 14 -7.19 21.68 1.87
N GLY A 15 -5.86 21.77 1.84
CA GLY A 15 -4.98 21.22 0.81
C GLY A 15 -4.25 19.95 1.24
N GLU A 16 -4.73 19.27 2.28
CA GLU A 16 -4.14 18.05 2.81
C GLU A 16 -4.25 16.93 1.77
N CYS A 17 -3.12 16.32 1.43
CA CYS A 17 -3.09 15.18 0.50
C CYS A 17 -3.36 13.88 1.27
N TRP A 18 -4.64 13.51 1.39
CA TRP A 18 -5.07 12.27 2.06
C TRP A 18 -4.34 11.04 1.52
N TYR A 19 -4.20 10.93 0.20
CA TYR A 19 -3.44 9.85 -0.41
C TYR A 19 -2.02 9.74 0.13
N ASN A 20 -1.32 10.87 0.30
CA ASN A 20 0.04 10.88 0.84
C ASN A 20 0.07 10.46 2.31
N VAL A 21 -0.94 10.85 3.10
CA VAL A 21 -1.09 10.41 4.49
C VAL A 21 -1.37 8.91 4.55
N ASP A 22 -2.31 8.40 3.76
CA ASP A 22 -2.73 7.00 3.74
C ASP A 22 -1.60 6.08 3.27
N ILE A 23 -0.86 6.51 2.24
CA ILE A 23 0.24 5.69 1.71
C ILE A 23 1.40 5.55 2.69
N MET A 24 1.72 6.63 3.41
CA MET A 24 2.84 6.67 4.35
C MET A 24 2.49 6.18 5.75
N SER A 25 1.25 6.37 6.20
CA SER A 25 0.81 5.95 7.53
C SER A 25 0.69 4.43 7.66
N GLU A 26 0.79 3.92 8.88
CA GLU A 26 0.63 2.49 9.17
C GLU A 26 -0.83 2.13 9.51
N LEU A 27 -1.79 3.00 9.16
CA LEU A 27 -3.17 2.92 9.63
C LEU A 27 -4.13 2.19 8.68
N CYS A 28 -3.77 2.06 7.41
CA CYS A 28 -4.64 1.49 6.39
C CYS A 28 -3.87 0.54 5.46
N SER A 29 -4.57 -0.48 4.96
CA SER A 29 -4.04 -1.31 3.88
C SER A 29 -4.21 -0.64 2.53
N ILE A 30 -3.36 -1.00 1.58
CA ILE A 30 -3.31 -0.48 0.22
C ILE A 30 -3.21 -1.65 -0.72
N LEU A 31 -4.14 -1.73 -1.68
CA LEU A 31 -4.07 -2.69 -2.76
C LEU A 31 -3.50 -2.01 -4.00
N SER A 32 -2.41 -2.56 -4.52
CA SER A 32 -1.69 -1.98 -5.65
C SER A 32 -2.05 -2.65 -6.99
N PHE A 33 -2.25 -1.82 -8.01
CA PHE A 33 -2.37 -2.22 -9.42
C PHE A 33 -1.27 -1.53 -10.24
N GLY A 34 -0.58 -2.29 -11.10
CA GLY A 34 0.50 -1.79 -11.94
C GLY A 34 1.91 -2.21 -11.51
N ALA A 35 2.85 -1.98 -12.43
CA ALA A 35 4.27 -2.27 -12.25
C ALA A 35 4.88 -1.40 -11.13
N ALA A 36 5.88 -1.93 -10.44
CA ALA A 36 6.56 -1.35 -9.27
C ALA A 36 5.66 -1.04 -8.06
N GLY A 37 4.37 -1.33 -8.14
CA GLY A 37 3.44 -1.06 -7.07
C GLY A 37 3.61 -2.00 -5.86
N SER A 38 3.30 -1.48 -4.67
CA SER A 38 3.40 -2.20 -3.39
C SER A 38 2.04 -2.28 -2.72
N THR A 39 1.60 -3.50 -2.46
CA THR A 39 0.46 -3.80 -1.60
C THR A 39 0.92 -3.79 -0.14
N LYS A 40 0.21 -3.08 0.72
CA LYS A 40 0.43 -2.97 2.17
C LYS A 40 -0.78 -3.57 2.88
N MET A 41 -0.58 -4.50 3.79
CA MET A 41 -1.64 -5.18 4.55
C MET A 41 -1.40 -4.92 6.03
N VAL A 42 -2.33 -4.25 6.70
CA VAL A 42 -2.21 -3.83 8.09
C VAL A 42 -3.21 -4.60 8.94
N VAL A 43 -2.77 -5.19 10.05
CA VAL A 43 -3.67 -5.83 11.02
C VAL A 43 -4.23 -4.78 11.98
N PRO A 44 -5.55 -4.51 11.98
CA PRO A 44 -6.15 -3.44 12.79
C PRO A 44 -5.84 -3.57 14.28
N GLY A 45 -5.59 -2.45 14.95
CA GLY A 45 -5.30 -2.42 16.39
C GLY A 45 -3.91 -2.96 16.78
N THR A 46 -3.07 -3.31 15.81
CA THR A 46 -1.70 -3.77 16.02
C THR A 46 -0.72 -2.98 15.14
N ASN A 47 0.58 -3.16 15.38
CA ASN A 47 1.64 -2.62 14.52
C ASN A 47 2.15 -3.65 13.50
N GLN A 48 1.36 -4.69 13.19
CA GLN A 48 1.77 -5.74 12.26
C GLN A 48 1.41 -5.36 10.82
N ILE A 49 2.42 -5.37 9.95
CA ILE A 49 2.28 -5.01 8.53
C ILE A 49 2.94 -6.08 7.67
N GLN A 50 2.22 -6.52 6.64
CA GLN A 50 2.74 -7.38 5.58
C GLN A 50 2.76 -6.60 4.26
N ARG A 51 3.71 -6.92 3.38
CA ARG A 51 3.85 -6.26 2.08
C ARG A 51 4.05 -7.26 0.96
N ALA A 52 3.41 -6.99 -0.17
CA ALA A 52 3.61 -7.73 -1.41
C ALA A 52 3.96 -6.74 -2.53
N PHE A 53 4.90 -7.10 -3.39
CA PHE A 53 5.42 -6.22 -4.44
C PHE A 53 5.10 -6.78 -5.81
N ASN A 54 4.64 -5.91 -6.70
CA ASN A 54 4.59 -6.20 -8.12
C ASN A 54 6.00 -6.08 -8.72
N VAL A 55 6.22 -6.75 -9.85
CA VAL A 55 7.47 -6.62 -10.59
C VAL A 55 7.68 -5.17 -11.03
N LYS A 56 8.94 -4.72 -11.00
CA LYS A 56 9.30 -3.31 -11.16
C LYS A 56 8.97 -2.74 -12.54
N TYR A 57 9.23 -3.51 -13.58
CA TYR A 57 9.20 -3.01 -14.96
C TYR A 57 7.90 -3.42 -15.68
N PRO A 58 7.36 -2.56 -16.57
CA PRO A 58 6.09 -2.82 -17.25
C PRO A 58 6.09 -4.11 -18.08
N THR A 59 7.18 -4.41 -18.78
CA THR A 59 7.29 -5.59 -19.63
C THR A 59 7.08 -6.87 -18.83
N GLU A 60 7.81 -7.02 -17.72
CA GLU A 60 7.69 -8.16 -16.82
C GLU A 60 6.33 -8.17 -16.14
N TYR A 61 5.74 -7.02 -15.84
CA TYR A 61 4.41 -6.93 -15.21
C TYR A 61 3.33 -7.50 -16.12
N ILE A 62 3.45 -7.24 -17.42
CA ILE A 62 2.53 -7.75 -18.44
C ILE A 62 2.81 -9.23 -18.73
N GLN A 63 4.09 -9.62 -18.84
CA GLN A 63 4.47 -10.97 -19.23
C GLN A 63 4.32 -12.00 -18.10
N ARG A 64 4.24 -11.54 -16.84
CA ARG A 64 4.22 -12.41 -15.65
C ARG A 64 2.99 -12.17 -14.78
N PRO A 65 1.77 -12.44 -15.31
CA PRO A 65 0.55 -12.17 -14.59
C PRO A 65 0.40 -12.97 -13.30
N GLU A 66 1.05 -14.14 -13.21
CA GLU A 66 1.02 -14.99 -12.03
C GLU A 66 1.47 -14.25 -10.77
N LYS A 67 2.41 -13.30 -10.90
CA LYS A 67 2.94 -12.58 -9.75
C LYS A 67 1.93 -11.60 -9.15
N TRP A 68 1.30 -10.76 -9.98
CA TRP A 68 0.34 -9.78 -9.46
C TRP A 68 -1.00 -10.45 -9.09
N GLN A 69 -1.37 -11.55 -9.76
CA GLN A 69 -2.51 -12.38 -9.35
C GLN A 69 -2.29 -13.00 -7.97
N ALA A 70 -1.12 -13.61 -7.73
CA ALA A 70 -0.79 -14.16 -6.42
C ALA A 70 -0.83 -13.09 -5.31
N ASN A 71 -0.37 -11.87 -5.60
CA ASN A 71 -0.45 -10.76 -4.66
C ASN A 71 -1.90 -10.37 -4.34
N GLN A 72 -2.80 -10.35 -5.33
CA GLN A 72 -4.23 -10.06 -5.12
C GLN A 72 -4.92 -11.17 -4.32
N THR A 73 -4.62 -12.44 -4.62
CA THR A 73 -5.14 -13.58 -3.84
C THR A 73 -4.67 -13.53 -2.39
N ALA A 74 -3.39 -13.22 -2.14
CA ALA A 74 -2.87 -13.08 -0.79
C ALA A 74 -3.55 -11.92 -0.04
N PHE A 75 -3.83 -10.80 -0.71
CA PHE A 75 -4.55 -9.68 -0.11
C PHE A 75 -5.99 -10.05 0.27
N ALA A 76 -6.72 -10.74 -0.62
CA ALA A 76 -8.06 -11.22 -0.34
C ALA A 76 -8.08 -12.17 0.87
N ALA A 77 -7.20 -13.17 0.86
CA ALA A 77 -7.09 -14.13 1.96
C ALA A 77 -6.71 -13.47 3.30
N PHE A 78 -5.82 -12.47 3.27
CA PHE A 78 -5.47 -11.68 4.46
C PHE A 78 -6.72 -11.00 5.04
N TYR A 79 -7.54 -10.37 4.22
CA TYR A 79 -8.74 -9.66 4.65
C TYR A 79 -9.88 -10.57 5.09
N GLU A 80 -10.03 -11.74 4.48
CA GLU A 80 -11.01 -12.75 4.90
C GLU A 80 -10.68 -13.38 6.26
N ALA A 81 -9.41 -13.36 6.66
CA ALA A 81 -8.94 -13.92 7.92
C ALA A 81 -8.89 -12.92 9.09
N LEU A 82 -9.15 -11.62 8.83
CA LEU A 82 -9.25 -10.56 9.84
C LEU A 82 -10.62 -10.57 10.53
#